data_AF-A0A8S3QIA6-F1
#
_entry.id   AF-A0A8S3QIA6-F1
#
_cell.length_a   1.000
_cell.length_b   1.000
_cell.length_c   1.000
_cell.angle_alpha   90.00
_cell.angle_beta   90.00
_cell.angle_gamma   90.00
#
_symmetry.space_group_name_H-M   'P 1'
#
loop_
_entity.id
_entity.type
_entity.pdbx_description
1 polymer ?
#
loop_
_entity_poly.entity_id
_entity_poly.type
_entity_poly.pdbx_seq_one_letter_code
_entity_poly.pdbx_strand_id
1 'polypeptide(L)'
;MEEYGQTGIGACKGRLKNFIIEPFVQHQQNEEFYICIYSHRTADTILFHHEGGIDIGDVDAKAVKLEVPVGSDLTEDKIKSILLTKAPDNSKECLTKFIVSLYTTYRDLHFTYLEINPLVFTGGKIYILDLAAKIDQTAEYLCKAKWGEVEFPPPFGRDALPEEAYIAELDAKSGASLKLTILNKSGRIWTMVAGGGASVIYADTICDLGGTSELANYGEYSGAPSEQQTL
;
A
#
# COMPACT_ATOMS: atom_id res chain seq x y z
N MET A 1 -16.97 -30.36 1.83
CA MET A 1 -17.92 -29.41 1.21
C MET A 1 -17.37 -27.97 1.29
N GLU A 2 -16.09 -27.75 0.93
CA GLU A 2 -15.38 -26.48 1.26
C GLU A 2 -14.79 -25.72 0.07
N GLU A 3 -14.97 -26.19 -1.16
CA GLU A 3 -14.39 -25.54 -2.35
C GLU A 3 -15.30 -24.53 -3.06
N TYR A 4 -16.58 -24.43 -2.66
CA TYR A 4 -17.49 -23.45 -3.27
C TYR A 4 -17.28 -22.07 -2.63
N GLY A 5 -16.82 -21.10 -3.42
CA GLY A 5 -16.76 -19.68 -3.03
C GLY A 5 -15.36 -19.09 -2.82
N GLN A 6 -14.29 -19.81 -3.18
CA GLN A 6 -12.94 -19.22 -3.25
C GLN A 6 -12.64 -18.70 -4.66
N THR A 7 -12.11 -17.48 -4.74
CA THR A 7 -11.60 -16.85 -5.95
C THR A 7 -10.07 -16.94 -5.97
N GLY A 8 -9.52 -17.31 -7.13
CA GLY A 8 -8.06 -17.35 -7.34
C GLY A 8 -7.56 -16.07 -8.01
N ILE A 9 -6.52 -15.46 -7.45
CA ILE A 9 -5.78 -14.34 -8.06
C ILE A 9 -4.30 -14.71 -8.02
N GLY A 10 -3.70 -14.99 -9.18
CA GLY A 10 -2.35 -15.53 -9.26
C GLY A 10 -2.22 -16.84 -8.48
N ALA A 11 -1.26 -16.91 -7.55
CA ALA A 11 -1.07 -18.07 -6.67
C ALA A 11 -1.98 -18.07 -5.43
N CYS A 12 -2.70 -16.98 -5.16
CA CYS A 12 -3.51 -16.82 -3.95
C CYS A 12 -4.94 -17.30 -4.17
N LYS A 13 -5.55 -17.92 -3.15
CA LYS A 13 -6.98 -18.27 -3.11
C LYS A 13 -7.62 -17.65 -1.88
N GLY A 14 -8.74 -16.96 -2.04
CA GLY A 14 -9.44 -16.29 -0.94
C GLY A 14 -10.93 -16.13 -1.19
N ARG A 15 -11.70 -15.84 -0.14
CA ARG A 15 -13.15 -15.53 -0.27
C ARG A 15 -13.33 -14.02 -0.46
N LEU A 16 -14.26 -13.63 -1.33
CA LEU A 16 -14.66 -12.23 -1.48
C LEU A 16 -15.64 -11.88 -0.36
N LYS A 17 -15.20 -11.06 0.60
CA LYS A 17 -15.97 -10.70 1.81
C LYS A 17 -16.35 -9.23 1.87
N ASN A 18 -15.61 -8.36 1.17
CA ASN A 18 -15.78 -6.92 1.20
C ASN A 18 -15.94 -6.40 -0.23
N PHE A 19 -16.92 -5.54 -0.43
CA PHE A 19 -17.22 -4.91 -1.71
C PHE A 19 -17.44 -3.43 -1.50
N ILE A 20 -17.01 -2.63 -2.46
CA ILE A 20 -17.25 -1.19 -2.51
C ILE A 20 -18.24 -0.96 -3.66
N ILE A 21 -19.30 -0.19 -3.40
CA ILE A 21 -20.30 0.19 -4.40
C ILE A 21 -20.27 1.70 -4.51
N GLU A 22 -20.00 2.19 -5.72
CA GLU A 22 -19.86 3.62 -6.01
C GLU A 22 -20.75 4.04 -7.18
N PRO A 23 -21.09 5.35 -7.28
CA PRO A 23 -21.81 5.86 -8.44
C PRO A 23 -21.04 5.62 -9.74
N PHE A 24 -21.73 5.13 -10.76
CA PHE A 24 -21.16 5.03 -12.10
C PHE A 24 -20.85 6.42 -12.66
N VAL A 25 -19.60 6.64 -13.08
CA VAL A 25 -19.17 7.86 -13.76
C VAL A 25 -19.14 7.56 -15.25
N GLN A 26 -20.04 8.16 -16.03
CA GLN A 26 -20.00 8.02 -17.48
C GLN A 26 -18.88 8.91 -18.05
N HIS A 27 -17.91 8.30 -18.75
CA HIS A 27 -16.75 8.98 -19.34
C HIS A 27 -16.24 8.22 -20.57
N GLN A 28 -15.34 8.85 -21.33
CA GLN A 28 -14.62 8.27 -22.48
C GLN A 28 -13.17 7.91 -22.10
N GLN A 29 -12.52 7.03 -22.87
CA GLN A 29 -11.13 6.60 -22.59
C GLN A 29 -10.14 7.77 -22.55
N ASN A 30 -10.33 8.79 -23.38
CA ASN A 30 -9.47 9.98 -23.41
C ASN A 30 -9.70 10.94 -22.24
N GLU A 31 -10.63 10.62 -21.34
CA GLU A 31 -10.85 11.32 -20.07
C GLU A 31 -10.18 10.60 -18.89
N GLU A 32 -9.57 9.42 -19.12
CA GLU A 32 -8.83 8.65 -18.13
C GLU A 32 -7.34 9.01 -18.10
N PHE A 33 -6.83 9.31 -16.91
CA PHE A 33 -5.44 9.62 -16.62
C PHE A 33 -4.90 8.63 -15.59
N TYR A 34 -3.58 8.56 -15.52
CA TYR A 34 -2.85 7.84 -14.48
C TYR A 34 -2.02 8.80 -13.65
N ILE A 35 -2.03 8.61 -12.34
CA ILE A 35 -1.08 9.26 -11.45
C ILE A 35 -0.61 8.30 -10.35
N CYS A 36 0.69 8.32 -10.08
CA CYS A 36 1.27 7.61 -8.95
C CYS A 36 2.32 8.48 -8.27
N ILE A 37 2.40 8.40 -6.95
CA ILE A 37 3.40 9.06 -6.11
C ILE A 37 4.01 7.98 -5.22
N TYR A 38 5.33 7.86 -5.21
CA TYR A 38 6.03 6.94 -4.32
C TYR A 38 7.33 7.53 -3.80
N SER A 39 7.64 7.20 -2.55
CA SER A 39 8.83 7.69 -1.87
C SER A 39 10.04 6.79 -2.13
N HIS A 40 11.20 7.41 -2.28
CA HIS A 40 12.49 6.75 -2.20
C HIS A 40 13.44 7.59 -1.34
N ARG A 41 14.66 7.10 -1.14
CA ARG A 41 15.61 7.63 -0.13
C ARG A 41 15.83 9.15 -0.20
N THR A 42 15.78 9.74 -1.39
CA THR A 42 16.21 11.13 -1.64
C THR A 42 15.14 12.02 -2.23
N ALA A 43 13.99 11.47 -2.63
CA ALA A 43 12.90 12.22 -3.23
C ALA A 43 11.60 11.42 -3.18
N ASP A 44 10.50 12.12 -3.46
CA ASP A 44 9.25 11.51 -3.90
C ASP A 44 9.18 11.60 -5.43
N THR A 45 8.84 10.51 -6.10
CA THR A 45 8.61 10.50 -7.55
C THR A 45 7.13 10.58 -7.86
N ILE A 46 6.73 11.53 -8.70
CA ILE A 46 5.38 11.64 -9.27
C ILE A 46 5.42 11.13 -10.71
N LEU A 47 4.66 10.09 -10.98
CA LEU A 47 4.40 9.55 -12.31
C LEU A 47 3.06 10.09 -12.85
N PHE A 48 3.02 10.43 -14.12
CA PHE A 48 1.78 10.80 -14.81
C PHE A 48 1.71 10.20 -16.22
N HIS A 49 0.54 9.71 -16.61
CA HIS A 49 0.26 9.33 -18.00
C HIS A 49 -1.11 9.83 -18.45
N HIS A 50 -1.18 10.40 -19.65
CA HIS A 50 -2.40 10.94 -20.26
C HIS A 50 -3.38 9.89 -20.80
N GLU A 51 -2.97 8.62 -20.84
CA GLU A 51 -3.82 7.47 -21.20
C GLU A 51 -3.81 6.53 -19.98
N GLY A 52 -4.78 6.73 -19.08
CA GLY A 52 -5.00 5.88 -17.91
C GLY A 52 -5.78 4.60 -18.24
N GLY A 53 -6.25 3.92 -17.20
CA GLY A 53 -7.14 2.78 -17.30
C GLY A 53 -6.44 1.42 -17.25
N ILE A 54 -7.22 0.38 -17.53
CA ILE A 54 -6.78 -1.02 -17.47
C ILE A 54 -5.71 -1.37 -18.52
N ASP A 55 -5.70 -0.65 -19.65
CA ASP A 55 -4.84 -0.95 -20.81
C ASP A 55 -3.52 -0.16 -20.82
N ILE A 56 -3.17 0.50 -19.70
CA ILE A 56 -1.95 1.32 -19.60
C ILE A 56 -0.67 0.50 -19.85
N GLY A 57 -0.65 -0.79 -19.48
CA GLY A 57 0.51 -1.67 -19.65
C GLY A 57 1.68 -1.30 -18.75
N ASP A 58 2.91 -1.33 -19.29
CA ASP A 58 4.13 -0.94 -18.57
C ASP A 58 4.18 0.59 -18.34
N VAL A 59 3.57 1.01 -17.24
CA VAL A 59 3.47 2.42 -16.87
C VAL A 59 4.83 3.03 -16.52
N ASP A 60 5.76 2.25 -15.99
CA ASP A 60 7.09 2.74 -15.61
C ASP A 60 7.92 3.20 -16.80
N ALA A 61 7.71 2.57 -17.97
CA ALA A 61 8.34 2.94 -19.23
C ALA A 61 7.62 4.09 -19.96
N LYS A 62 6.30 4.22 -19.77
CA LYS A 62 5.46 5.18 -20.52
C LYS A 62 5.23 6.49 -19.80
N ALA A 63 5.09 6.46 -18.48
CA ALA A 63 4.75 7.62 -17.67
C ALA A 63 5.88 8.65 -17.65
N VAL A 64 5.49 9.92 -17.64
CA VAL A 64 6.42 11.02 -17.37
C VAL A 64 6.70 11.05 -15.88
N LYS A 65 7.96 11.25 -15.50
CA LYS A 65 8.43 11.26 -14.11
C LYS A 65 8.84 12.66 -13.68
N LEU A 66 8.42 13.07 -12.49
CA LEU A 66 8.87 14.28 -11.81
C LEU A 66 9.36 13.92 -10.42
N GLU A 67 10.65 14.12 -10.16
CA GLU A 67 11.22 13.97 -8.82
C GLU A 67 11.04 15.26 -8.00
N VAL A 68 10.59 15.10 -6.76
CA VAL A 68 10.53 16.16 -5.74
C VAL A 68 11.53 15.81 -4.64
N PRO A 69 12.76 16.34 -4.69
CA PRO A 69 13.78 16.07 -3.69
C PRO A 69 13.33 16.37 -2.26
N VAL A 70 13.86 15.62 -1.29
CA VAL A 70 13.63 15.87 0.13
C VAL A 70 13.98 17.32 0.48
N GLY A 71 13.08 18.00 1.20
CA GLY A 71 13.25 19.41 1.58
C GLY A 71 12.94 20.41 0.47
N SER A 72 12.45 19.96 -0.69
CA SER A 72 11.99 20.84 -1.77
C SER A 72 10.47 20.81 -1.92
N ASP A 73 9.94 21.84 -2.58
CA ASP A 73 8.52 21.95 -2.89
C ASP A 73 8.20 21.64 -4.36
N LEU A 74 6.99 21.13 -4.56
CA LEU A 74 6.39 20.94 -5.87
C LEU A 74 5.77 22.27 -6.34
N THR A 75 6.09 22.69 -7.57
CA THR A 75 5.55 23.92 -8.16
C THR A 75 4.63 23.62 -9.32
N GLU A 76 3.61 24.47 -9.53
CA GLU A 76 2.69 24.36 -10.67
C GLU A 76 3.42 24.35 -12.01
N ASP A 77 4.46 25.18 -12.15
CA ASP A 77 5.23 25.27 -13.40
C ASP A 77 5.91 23.94 -13.75
N LYS A 78 6.46 23.23 -12.76
CA LYS A 78 7.04 21.89 -12.97
C LYS A 78 5.98 20.88 -13.40
N ILE A 79 4.80 20.90 -12.76
CA ILE A 79 3.69 20.01 -13.13
C ILE A 79 3.27 20.26 -14.58
N LYS A 80 3.03 21.52 -14.94
CA LYS A 80 2.57 21.92 -16.28
C LYS A 80 3.62 21.61 -17.36
N SER A 81 4.89 21.88 -17.09
CA SER A 81 5.97 21.73 -18.08
C SER A 81 6.53 20.31 -18.21
N ILE A 82 6.35 19.46 -17.20
CA ILE A 82 6.88 18.08 -17.20
C ILE A 82 5.73 17.08 -17.31
N LEU A 83 4.89 16.99 -16.28
CA LEU A 83 3.86 15.95 -16.19
C LEU A 83 2.76 16.11 -17.24
N LEU A 84 2.25 17.34 -17.41
CA LEU A 84 1.03 17.60 -18.19
C LEU A 84 1.28 17.96 -19.66
N THR A 85 2.48 17.69 -20.19
CA THR A 85 2.84 18.04 -21.58
C THR A 85 1.92 17.45 -22.64
N LYS A 86 1.43 16.22 -22.40
CA LYS A 86 0.51 15.49 -23.29
C LYS A 86 -0.96 15.55 -22.85
N ALA A 87 -1.27 16.20 -21.73
CA ALA A 87 -2.65 16.31 -21.26
C ALA A 87 -3.45 17.29 -22.14
N PRO A 88 -4.77 17.09 -22.32
CA PRO A 88 -5.64 18.05 -23.01
C PRO A 88 -5.65 19.43 -22.34
N ASP A 89 -5.60 20.51 -23.11
CA ASP A 89 -5.48 21.88 -22.57
C ASP A 89 -6.61 22.28 -21.60
N ASN A 90 -7.83 21.82 -21.86
CA ASN A 90 -8.98 22.06 -20.99
C ASN A 90 -8.88 21.39 -19.60
N SER A 91 -8.02 20.36 -19.46
CA SER A 91 -7.81 19.63 -18.22
C SER A 91 -6.63 20.15 -17.40
N LYS A 92 -5.63 20.79 -18.04
CA LYS A 92 -4.33 21.11 -17.43
C LYS A 92 -4.43 21.91 -16.13
N GLU A 93 -5.29 22.93 -16.11
CA GLU A 93 -5.42 23.79 -14.92
C GLU A 93 -6.06 23.05 -13.74
N CYS A 94 -7.07 22.21 -14.01
CA CYS A 94 -7.72 21.41 -12.97
C CYS A 94 -6.77 20.32 -12.45
N LEU A 95 -6.11 19.59 -13.37
CA LEU A 95 -5.12 18.58 -13.03
C LEU A 95 -3.95 19.17 -12.24
N THR A 96 -3.46 20.35 -12.60
CA THR A 96 -2.36 21.00 -11.86
C THR A 96 -2.75 21.23 -10.40
N LYS A 97 -3.91 21.84 -10.15
CA LYS A 97 -4.40 22.10 -8.78
C LYS A 97 -4.62 20.82 -8.00
N PHE A 98 -5.15 19.80 -8.67
CA PHE A 98 -5.33 18.49 -8.07
C PHE A 98 -4.00 17.84 -7.68
N ILE A 99 -3.00 17.84 -8.56
CA ILE A 99 -1.68 17.24 -8.30
C ILE A 99 -0.97 17.96 -7.14
N VAL A 100 -1.04 19.29 -7.07
CA VAL A 100 -0.49 20.05 -5.93
C VAL A 100 -1.18 19.64 -4.62
N SER A 101 -2.51 19.55 -4.64
CA SER A 101 -3.30 19.18 -3.47
C SER A 101 -3.03 17.73 -3.06
N LEU A 102 -2.98 16.82 -4.02
CA LEU A 102 -2.69 15.40 -3.83
C LEU A 102 -1.30 15.20 -3.22
N TYR A 103 -0.28 15.89 -3.73
CA TYR A 103 1.07 15.81 -3.16
C TYR A 103 1.15 16.42 -1.76
N THR A 104 0.38 17.49 -1.50
CA THR A 104 0.27 18.05 -0.14
C THR A 104 -0.36 17.02 0.80
N THR A 105 -1.46 16.39 0.41
CA THR A 105 -2.10 15.30 1.17
C THR A 105 -1.18 14.11 1.37
N TYR A 106 -0.43 13.72 0.33
CA TYR A 106 0.57 12.65 0.37
C TYR A 106 1.58 12.87 1.50
N ARG A 107 2.17 14.07 1.56
CA ARG A 107 3.12 14.45 2.62
C ARG A 107 2.44 14.57 3.99
N ASP A 108 1.32 15.27 4.06
CA ASP A 108 0.62 15.62 5.31
C ASP A 108 0.06 14.42 6.06
N LEU A 109 -0.22 13.34 5.33
CA LEU A 109 -0.77 12.08 5.85
C LEU A 109 0.26 10.95 5.82
N HIS A 110 1.55 11.25 5.57
CA HIS A 110 2.64 10.27 5.61
C HIS A 110 2.41 9.04 4.71
N PHE A 111 1.96 9.28 3.48
CA PHE A 111 1.95 8.24 2.45
C PHE A 111 3.38 7.87 2.03
N THR A 112 3.58 6.61 1.67
CA THR A 112 4.83 6.09 1.05
C THR A 112 4.60 5.60 -0.37
N TYR A 113 3.34 5.37 -0.74
CA TYR A 113 2.88 5.02 -2.06
C TYR A 113 1.41 5.46 -2.20
N LEU A 114 1.05 6.07 -3.32
CA LEU A 114 -0.31 6.44 -3.66
C LEU A 114 -0.46 6.37 -5.18
N GLU A 115 -1.37 5.55 -5.67
CA GLU A 115 -1.69 5.39 -7.08
C GLU A 115 -3.19 5.58 -7.29
N ILE A 116 -3.55 6.29 -8.37
CA ILE A 116 -4.92 6.48 -8.83
C ILE A 116 -4.96 6.06 -10.30
N ASN A 117 -5.70 4.99 -10.59
CA ASN A 117 -5.85 4.48 -11.95
C ASN A 117 -7.21 3.77 -12.20
N PRO A 118 -8.18 4.41 -12.86
CA PRO A 118 -8.08 5.70 -13.55
C PRO A 118 -8.42 6.91 -12.66
N LEU A 119 -7.70 8.01 -12.90
CA LEU A 119 -8.10 9.36 -12.54
C LEU A 119 -8.91 9.95 -13.71
N VAL A 120 -10.19 10.23 -13.52
CA VAL A 120 -11.06 10.69 -14.62
C VAL A 120 -11.29 12.19 -14.54
N PHE A 121 -11.14 12.89 -15.67
CA PHE A 121 -11.55 14.30 -15.81
C PHE A 121 -12.66 14.42 -16.85
N THR A 122 -13.90 14.61 -16.38
CA THR A 122 -15.08 14.80 -17.23
C THR A 122 -15.99 15.90 -16.67
N GLY A 123 -16.66 16.64 -17.56
CA GLY A 123 -17.59 17.72 -17.16
C GLY A 123 -16.93 18.83 -16.31
N GLY A 124 -15.62 19.04 -16.44
CA GLY A 124 -14.86 20.01 -15.65
C GLY A 124 -14.57 19.59 -14.20
N LYS A 125 -14.73 18.30 -13.87
CA LYS A 125 -14.52 17.75 -12.53
C LYS A 125 -13.58 16.55 -12.58
N ILE A 126 -12.94 16.29 -11.45
CA ILE A 126 -12.07 15.12 -11.25
C ILE A 126 -12.83 14.07 -10.45
N TYR A 127 -12.69 12.81 -10.88
CA TYR A 127 -13.20 11.62 -10.22
C TYR A 127 -12.05 10.64 -10.01
N ILE A 128 -11.93 10.11 -8.79
CA ILE A 128 -10.96 9.08 -8.43
C ILE A 128 -11.74 7.77 -8.47
N LEU A 129 -11.51 6.93 -9.48
CA LEU A 129 -12.27 5.68 -9.65
C LEU A 129 -11.58 4.47 -9.04
N ASP A 130 -10.27 4.56 -8.79
CA ASP A 130 -9.51 3.57 -8.06
C ASP A 130 -8.41 4.26 -7.26
N LEU A 131 -8.06 3.68 -6.11
CA LEU A 131 -6.98 4.17 -5.27
C LEU A 131 -6.28 3.00 -4.58
N ALA A 132 -4.98 2.86 -4.86
CA ALA A 132 -4.10 1.96 -4.15
C ALA A 132 -3.07 2.78 -3.37
N ALA A 133 -2.93 2.55 -2.07
CA ALA A 133 -2.03 3.36 -1.25
C ALA A 133 -1.38 2.60 -0.11
N LYS A 134 -0.26 3.13 0.37
CA LYS A 134 0.47 2.71 1.58
C LYS A 134 0.82 3.95 2.39
N ILE A 135 0.60 3.88 3.70
CA ILE A 135 0.99 4.90 4.67
C ILE A 135 2.06 4.35 5.59
N ASP A 136 2.94 5.23 6.09
CA ASP A 136 3.97 4.86 7.06
C ASP A 136 3.35 4.71 8.45
N GLN A 137 2.97 3.48 8.81
CA GLN A 137 2.36 3.17 10.11
C GLN A 137 3.16 3.71 11.31
N THR A 138 4.48 3.88 11.19
CA THR A 138 5.28 4.43 12.28
C THR A 138 4.95 5.90 12.58
N ALA A 139 4.32 6.62 11.64
CA ALA A 139 3.85 7.99 11.81
C ALA A 139 2.48 8.09 12.50
N GLU A 140 1.88 6.98 12.95
CA GLU A 140 0.55 6.99 13.60
C GLU A 140 0.50 7.99 14.77
N TYR A 141 1.54 8.08 15.59
CA TYR A 141 1.58 9.01 16.72
C TYR A 141 1.54 10.50 16.29
N LEU A 142 1.99 10.83 15.08
CA LEU A 142 1.91 12.17 14.49
C LEU A 142 0.55 12.40 13.82
N CYS A 143 0.04 11.38 13.14
CA CYS A 143 -1.11 11.48 12.26
C CYS A 143 -2.43 11.04 12.89
N LYS A 144 -2.45 10.56 14.14
CA LYS A 144 -3.64 10.00 14.80
C LYS A 144 -4.90 10.86 14.68
N ALA A 145 -4.76 12.17 14.85
CA ALA A 145 -5.88 13.10 14.75
C ALA A 145 -6.42 13.24 13.31
N LYS A 146 -5.58 13.04 12.29
CA LYS A 146 -5.96 13.10 10.87
C LYS A 146 -6.44 11.75 10.34
N TRP A 147 -5.78 10.66 10.74
CA TRP A 147 -6.06 9.31 10.30
C TRP A 147 -7.33 8.74 10.94
N GLY A 148 -7.59 9.06 12.20
CA GLY A 148 -8.66 8.41 12.95
C GLY A 148 -8.35 6.93 13.18
N GLU A 149 -9.38 6.09 13.09
CA GLU A 149 -9.24 4.63 13.23
C GLU A 149 -8.98 4.02 11.86
N VAL A 150 -7.69 3.86 11.51
CA VAL A 150 -7.28 3.21 10.26
C VAL A 150 -7.05 1.73 10.49
N GLU A 151 -7.61 0.90 9.62
CA GLU A 151 -7.35 -0.53 9.58
C GLU A 151 -6.34 -0.88 8.47
N PHE A 152 -5.43 -1.79 8.77
CA PHE A 152 -4.45 -2.32 7.80
C PHE A 152 -4.87 -3.73 7.38
N PRO A 153 -5.57 -3.90 6.25
CA PRO A 153 -6.07 -5.20 5.83
C PRO A 153 -4.92 -6.14 5.44
N PRO A 154 -5.01 -7.45 5.75
CA PRO A 154 -4.04 -8.41 5.28
C PRO A 154 -4.13 -8.57 3.74
N PRO A 155 -3.06 -9.08 3.10
CA PRO A 155 -3.09 -9.41 1.68
C PRO A 155 -4.20 -10.40 1.33
N PHE A 156 -4.75 -10.31 0.12
CA PHE A 156 -5.76 -11.24 -0.37
C PHE A 156 -5.27 -12.70 -0.29
N GLY A 157 -6.13 -13.59 0.19
CA GLY A 157 -5.84 -15.02 0.39
C GLY A 157 -5.42 -15.37 1.82
N ARG A 158 -5.23 -14.38 2.69
CA ARG A 158 -5.07 -14.59 4.14
C ARG A 158 -6.25 -14.03 4.91
N ASP A 159 -6.67 -14.79 5.92
CA ASP A 159 -7.65 -14.31 6.90
C ASP A 159 -6.93 -13.47 7.97
N ALA A 160 -7.56 -12.38 8.39
CA ALA A 160 -7.14 -11.66 9.60
C ALA A 160 -7.45 -12.53 10.82
N LEU A 161 -6.42 -12.92 11.57
CA LEU A 161 -6.58 -13.78 12.73
C LEU A 161 -6.59 -12.98 14.04
N PRO A 162 -7.42 -13.36 15.02
CA PRO A 162 -7.47 -12.66 16.30
C PRO A 162 -6.12 -12.72 17.04
N GLU A 163 -5.35 -13.80 16.87
CA GLU A 163 -4.01 -13.94 17.46
C GLU A 163 -3.01 -12.94 16.86
N GLU A 164 -3.07 -12.70 15.54
CA GLU A 164 -2.21 -11.71 14.88
C GLU A 164 -2.59 -10.29 15.32
N ALA A 165 -3.88 -9.99 15.44
CA ALA A 165 -4.38 -8.71 15.92
C ALA A 165 -3.94 -8.43 17.37
N TYR A 166 -3.98 -9.44 18.24
CA TYR A 166 -3.52 -9.32 19.63
C TYR A 166 -2.03 -8.99 19.72
N ILE A 167 -1.17 -9.67 18.94
CA ILE A 167 0.26 -9.38 18.93
C ILE A 167 0.54 -7.99 18.35
N ALA A 168 -0.17 -7.58 17.30
CA ALA A 168 -0.06 -6.23 16.74
C ALA A 168 -0.45 -5.13 17.75
N GLU A 169 -1.47 -5.38 18.59
CA GLU A 169 -1.87 -4.47 19.66
C GLU A 169 -0.79 -4.36 20.76
N LEU A 170 -0.16 -5.48 21.14
CA LEU A 170 0.95 -5.49 22.10
C LEU A 170 2.17 -4.73 21.57
N ASP A 171 2.50 -4.93 20.29
CA ASP A 171 3.57 -4.24 19.58
C ASP A 171 3.37 -2.72 19.58
N ALA A 172 2.17 -2.27 19.21
CA ALA A 172 1.82 -0.84 19.18
C ALA A 172 1.88 -0.16 20.56
N LYS A 173 1.78 -0.93 21.64
CA LYS A 173 1.81 -0.44 23.04
C LYS A 173 3.19 -0.59 23.69
N SER A 174 4.21 -1.05 22.95
CA SER A 174 5.55 -1.26 23.47
C SER A 174 6.64 -0.54 22.68
N GLY A 175 7.78 -0.30 23.33
CA GLY A 175 9.02 0.02 22.64
C GLY A 175 9.78 -1.22 22.13
N ALA A 176 9.34 -2.42 22.52
CA ALA A 176 9.80 -3.68 21.96
C ALA A 176 9.11 -3.97 20.61
N SER A 177 9.72 -4.78 19.76
CA SER A 177 9.09 -5.27 18.53
C SER A 177 8.54 -6.67 18.78
N LEU A 178 7.25 -6.85 18.50
CA LEU A 178 6.52 -8.10 18.61
C LEU A 178 5.78 -8.33 17.29
N LYS A 179 6.15 -9.35 16.52
CA LYS A 179 5.57 -9.62 15.21
C LYS A 179 5.11 -11.06 15.12
N LEU A 180 3.90 -11.26 14.62
CA LEU A 180 3.35 -12.58 14.34
C LEU A 180 2.60 -12.57 13.01
N THR A 181 2.83 -13.61 12.23
CA THR A 181 2.10 -13.95 11.02
C THR A 181 1.92 -15.45 10.98
N ILE A 182 0.68 -15.91 10.87
CA ILE A 182 0.35 -17.32 10.70
C ILE A 182 0.33 -17.63 9.20
N LEU A 183 1.15 -18.60 8.79
CA LEU A 183 1.31 -19.05 7.41
C LEU A 183 0.46 -20.29 7.14
N ASN A 184 0.53 -21.28 8.03
CA ASN A 184 -0.20 -22.53 7.94
C ASN A 184 -0.64 -23.00 9.34
N LYS A 185 -1.92 -22.86 9.67
CA LYS A 185 -2.47 -23.29 10.97
C LYS A 185 -2.27 -24.78 11.27
N SER A 186 -2.12 -25.60 10.24
CA SER A 186 -1.89 -27.04 10.35
C SER A 186 -0.41 -27.43 10.27
N GLY A 187 0.49 -26.44 10.12
CA GLY A 187 1.93 -26.67 10.11
C GLY A 187 2.41 -27.21 11.46
N ARG A 188 3.34 -28.16 11.43
CA ARG A 188 3.95 -28.76 12.63
C ARG A 188 5.17 -28.01 13.15
N ILE A 189 5.75 -27.10 12.37
CA ILE A 189 6.97 -26.35 12.74
C ILE A 189 6.55 -24.95 13.18
N TRP A 190 6.68 -24.69 14.49
CA TRP A 190 6.40 -23.39 15.10
C TRP A 190 7.70 -22.74 15.56
N THR A 191 7.84 -21.45 15.29
CA THR A 191 9.04 -20.69 15.65
C THR A 191 8.69 -19.53 16.57
N MET A 192 9.50 -19.35 17.61
CA MET A 192 9.48 -18.19 18.50
C MET A 192 10.92 -17.71 18.65
N VAL A 193 11.32 -16.76 17.80
CA VAL A 193 12.72 -16.37 17.61
C VAL A 193 12.96 -14.95 18.12
N ALA A 194 14.04 -14.75 18.86
CA ALA A 194 14.47 -13.43 19.29
C ALA A 194 15.25 -12.71 18.18
N GLY A 195 14.78 -11.54 17.75
CA GLY A 195 15.45 -10.70 16.75
C GLY A 195 14.99 -10.94 15.32
N GLY A 196 14.61 -9.86 14.63
CA GLY A 196 14.16 -9.92 13.23
C GLY A 196 15.19 -10.47 12.24
N GLY A 197 16.49 -10.27 12.45
CA GLY A 197 17.51 -10.89 11.59
C GLY A 197 17.59 -12.41 11.77
N ALA A 198 17.46 -12.88 13.00
CA ALA A 198 17.49 -14.31 13.30
C ALA A 198 16.23 -15.01 12.78
N SER A 199 15.05 -14.41 12.97
CA SER A 199 13.78 -15.02 12.52
C SER A 199 13.77 -15.31 11.02
N VAL A 200 14.36 -14.42 10.20
CA VAL A 200 14.55 -14.65 8.76
C VAL A 200 15.46 -15.86 8.51
N ILE A 201 16.64 -15.91 9.14
CA ILE A 201 17.60 -17.01 8.96
C ILE A 201 16.99 -18.37 9.33
N TYR A 202 16.22 -18.43 10.42
CA TYR A 202 15.53 -19.66 10.81
C TYR A 202 14.46 -20.06 9.80
N ALA A 203 13.64 -19.11 9.33
CA ALA A 203 12.62 -19.38 8.32
C ALA A 203 13.22 -19.88 7.00
N ASP A 204 14.30 -19.25 6.53
CA ASP A 204 15.04 -19.66 5.32
C ASP A 204 15.60 -21.07 5.49
N THR A 205 16.25 -21.35 6.62
CA THR A 205 16.82 -22.68 6.91
C THR A 205 15.74 -23.76 6.93
N ILE A 206 14.57 -23.48 7.52
CA ILE A 206 13.44 -24.42 7.52
C ILE A 206 12.96 -24.69 6.09
N CYS A 207 12.84 -23.64 5.27
CA CYS A 207 12.44 -23.77 3.88
C CYS A 207 13.47 -24.58 3.06
N ASP A 208 14.76 -24.28 3.20
CA ASP A 208 15.86 -24.96 2.50
C ASP A 208 15.94 -26.45 2.84
N LEU A 209 15.56 -26.81 4.07
CA LEU A 209 15.48 -28.21 4.52
C LEU A 209 14.15 -28.89 4.14
N GLY A 210 13.34 -28.27 3.27
CA GLY A 210 12.08 -28.82 2.75
C GLY A 210 10.88 -28.66 3.67
N GLY A 211 10.98 -27.81 4.69
CA GLY A 211 9.93 -27.58 5.69
C GLY A 211 8.90 -26.51 5.33
N THR A 212 8.93 -25.94 4.12
CA THR A 212 8.09 -24.78 3.73
C THR A 212 6.59 -25.02 3.95
N SER A 213 6.06 -26.18 3.56
CA SER A 213 4.63 -26.48 3.74
C SER A 213 4.25 -26.75 5.20
N GLU A 214 5.23 -27.06 6.05
CA GLU A 214 5.06 -27.41 7.45
C GLU A 214 5.34 -26.24 8.41
N LEU A 215 5.85 -25.12 7.90
CA LEU A 215 6.10 -23.90 8.68
C LEU A 215 4.78 -23.21 9.01
N ALA A 216 4.46 -23.16 10.31
CA ALA A 216 3.17 -22.69 10.77
C ALA A 216 3.09 -21.17 10.87
N ASN A 217 4.17 -20.51 11.27
CA ASN A 217 4.22 -19.07 11.50
C ASN A 217 5.56 -18.46 11.11
N TYR A 218 5.53 -17.15 10.86
CA TYR A 218 6.70 -16.28 10.83
C TYR A 218 6.49 -15.18 11.87
N GLY A 219 7.51 -14.91 12.68
CA GLY A 219 7.41 -13.91 13.74
C GLY A 219 8.71 -13.72 14.49
N GLU A 220 8.76 -12.66 15.26
CA GLU A 220 9.91 -12.32 16.10
C GLU A 220 9.50 -11.54 17.34
N TYR A 221 10.36 -11.59 18.35
CA TYR A 221 10.33 -10.64 19.46
C TYR A 221 11.72 -10.03 19.65
N SER A 222 11.80 -8.71 19.80
CA SER A 222 13.08 -8.00 19.98
C SER A 222 12.90 -6.64 20.65
N GLY A 223 13.98 -5.89 20.86
CA GLY A 223 13.91 -4.60 21.55
C GLY A 223 13.69 -4.70 23.07
N ALA A 224 14.16 -5.80 23.68
CA ALA A 224 14.10 -6.07 25.13
C ALA A 224 12.67 -6.02 25.72
N PRO A 225 11.75 -6.90 25.27
CA PRO A 225 10.43 -7.02 25.88
C PRO A 225 10.52 -7.47 27.34
N SER A 226 9.51 -7.12 28.13
CA SER A 226 9.38 -7.57 29.51
C SER A 226 8.96 -9.05 29.62
N GLU A 227 9.11 -9.61 30.81
CA GLU A 227 8.64 -10.98 31.11
C GLU A 227 7.14 -11.14 30.80
N GLN A 228 6.31 -10.18 31.20
CA GLN A 228 4.87 -10.21 30.93
C GLN A 228 4.52 -10.15 29.43
N GLN A 229 5.36 -9.55 28.61
CA GLN A 229 5.15 -9.51 27.15
C GLN A 229 5.64 -10.77 26.45
N THR A 230 6.47 -11.56 27.11
CA THR A 230 7.09 -12.77 26.54
C THR A 230 6.35 -14.05 26.95
N LEU A 231 5.73 -14.05 28.15
CA LEU A 231 4.93 -15.14 28.71
C LEU A 231 3.46 -15.06 28.28
#